data_AF-A0A2E9D8S4-F1
#
_entry.id   AF-A0A2E9D8S4-F1
#
_cell.length_a   1.000
_cell.length_b   1.000
_cell.length_c   1.000
_cell.angle_alpha   90.00
_cell.angle_beta   90.00
_cell.angle_gamma   90.00
#
_symmetry.space_group_name_H-M   'P 1'
#
loop_
_entity.id
_entity.type
_entity.pdbx_description
1 polymer ?
#
loop_
_entity_poly.entity_id
_entity_poly.type
_entity_poly.pdbx_seq_one_letter_code
_entity_poly.pdbx_strand_id
1 'polypeptide(L)' 'MQIGKINIKIPIFLAPMAGVTDYPFRVLCKKHGAGIVYSEF' A
#
# COMPACT_ATOMS: atom_id res chain seq x y z
N MET A 1 7.35 5.94 10.16
CA MET A 1 8.47 5.83 9.19
C MET A 1 8.44 7.03 8.27
N GLN A 2 9.58 7.67 8.03
CA GLN A 2 9.66 8.86 7.17
C GLN A 2 10.25 8.47 5.81
N ILE A 3 9.55 8.79 4.72
CA ILE A 3 10.03 8.64 3.34
C ILE A 3 9.99 10.02 2.69
N GLY A 4 11.16 10.63 2.51
CA GLY A 4 11.28 12.02 2.05
C GLY A 4 10.50 12.96 2.97
N LYS A 5 9.49 13.65 2.41
CA LYS A 5 8.62 14.57 3.15
C LYS A 5 7.37 13.91 3.75
N ILE A 6 7.16 12.62 3.51
CA ILE A 6 5.95 11.91 3.91
C ILE A 6 6.23 11.15 5.22
N ASN A 7 5.42 11.40 6.24
CA ASN A 7 5.44 10.62 7.47
C ASN A 7 4.35 9.55 7.44
N ILE A 8 4.78 8.30 7.50
CA ILE A 8 3.94 7.11 7.38
C ILE A 8 3.75 6.52 8.77
N LYS A 9 2.51 6.48 9.24
CA LYS A 9 2.19 5.98 10.59
C LYS A 9 2.47 4.49 10.73
N ILE A 10 2.17 3.69 9.69
CA ILE A 10 2.31 2.24 9.71
C ILE A 10 3.38 1.83 8.69
N PRO A 11 4.54 1.29 9.10
CA PRO A 11 5.67 0.99 8.22
C PRO A 11 5.48 -0.31 7.40
N ILE A 12 4.25 -0.58 6.94
CA ILE A 12 3.90 -1.76 6.14
C ILE A 12 3.47 -1.29 4.76
N PHE A 13 4.05 -1.89 3.73
CA PHE A 13 3.85 -1.51 2.33
C PHE A 13 3.33 -2.71 1.54
N LEU A 14 2.33 -2.47 0.70
CA LEU A 14 1.93 -3.44 -0.31
C LEU A 14 2.82 -3.29 -1.54
N ALA A 15 3.57 -4.34 -1.88
CA ALA A 15 4.40 -4.36 -3.08
C ALA A 15 3.54 -4.38 -4.36
N PRO A 16 3.98 -3.73 -5.45
CA PRO A 16 3.35 -3.85 -6.76
C PRO A 16 3.45 -5.27 -7.29
N MET A 17 2.32 -5.86 -7.66
CA MET A 17 2.25 -7.17 -8.29
C MET A 17 1.21 -7.07 -9.42
N ALA A 18 1.68 -6.99 -10.66
CA ALA A 18 0.83 -6.79 -11.83
C ALA A 18 -0.27 -7.88 -11.92
N GLY A 19 -1.52 -7.49 -12.15
CA GLY A 19 -2.66 -8.41 -12.16
C GLY A 19 -3.05 -9.01 -10.80
N VAL A 20 -2.46 -8.54 -9.70
CA VAL A 20 -2.81 -8.93 -8.33
C VAL A 20 -3.20 -7.70 -7.50
N THR A 21 -2.50 -6.58 -7.68
CA THR A 21 -2.74 -5.33 -6.93
C THR A 21 -3.90 -4.47 -7.46
N ASP A 22 -5.01 -5.12 -7.81
CA ASP A 22 -6.23 -4.46 -8.24
C ASP A 22 -6.88 -3.60 -7.14
N TYR A 23 -7.82 -2.74 -7.52
CA TYR A 23 -8.58 -1.88 -6.59
C TYR A 23 -9.17 -2.61 -5.37
N PRO A 24 -9.97 -3.70 -5.51
CA PRO A 24 -10.54 -4.41 -4.36
C PRO A 24 -9.45 -4.98 -3.42
N PHE A 25 -8.37 -5.50 -3.97
CA PHE A 25 -7.26 -6.04 -3.18
C PHE A 25 -6.56 -4.96 -2.35
N ARG A 26 -6.32 -3.78 -2.94
CA ARG A 26 -5.74 -2.63 -2.23
C ARG A 26 -6.63 -2.13 -1.11
N VAL A 27 -7.95 -2.09 -1.30
CA VAL A 27 -8.90 -1.71 -0.26
C VAL A 27 -8.85 -2.72 0.90
N LEU A 28 -8.79 -4.02 0.60
CA LEU A 28 -8.65 -5.06 1.60
C LEU A 28 -7.35 -4.89 2.39
N CYS A 29 -6.19 -4.80 1.71
CA CYS A 29 -4.90 -4.63 2.37
C CYS A 29 -4.86 -3.37 3.25
N LYS A 30 -5.47 -2.26 2.80
CA LYS A 30 -5.56 -1.02 3.59
C LYS A 30 -6.41 -1.21 4.86
N LYS A 31 -7.52 -1.96 4.78
CA LYS A 31 -8.34 -2.31 5.95
C LYS A 31 -7.59 -3.21 6.94
N HIS A 32 -6.71 -4.08 6.44
CA HIS A 32 -5.88 -4.98 7.25
C HIS A 32 -4.59 -4.32 7.80
N GLY A 33 -4.38 -3.02 7.57
CA GLY A 33 -3.27 -2.28 8.17
C GLY A 33 -2.08 -2.01 7.25
N ALA A 34 -2.22 -2.17 5.92
CA ALA A 34 -1.22 -1.65 5.00
C ALA A 34 -1.18 -0.10 5.10
N GLY A 35 -0.02 0.44 5.47
CA GLY A 35 0.19 1.88 5.59
C GLY A 35 0.26 2.58 4.24
N ILE A 36 0.78 1.89 3.22
CA ILE A 36 0.84 2.34 1.84
C ILE A 36 0.46 1.19 0.91
N VAL A 37 -0.31 1.52 -0.13
CA VAL A 37 -0.72 0.60 -1.20
C VAL A 37 -0.34 1.20 -2.56
N TYR A 38 0.09 0.36 -3.49
CA TYR A 38 0.52 0.73 -4.84
C TYR A 38 -0.51 0.31 -5.87
N SER A 39 -0.77 1.12 -6.91
CA SER A 39 -1.63 0.74 -8.05
C SER A 39 -0.77 0.23 -9.19
N GLU A 40 -1.19 -0.84 -9.88
CA GLU A 40 -0.54 -1.23 -11.13
C GLU A 40 -0.57 -0.11 -12.18
N PHE A 41 0.39 -0.17 -13.12
CA PHE A 41 0.54 0.78 -14.22
C PHE A 41 -0.54 0.60 -15.28
#